data_AF-V6TP27-F1
#
_entry.id   AF-V6TP27-F1
#
_cell.length_a   1.000
_cell.length_b   1.000
_cell.length_c   1.000
_cell.angle_alpha   90.00
_cell.angle_beta   90.00
_cell.angle_gamma   90.00
#
_symmetry.space_group_name_H-M   'P 1'
#
loop_
_entity.id
_entity.type
_entity.pdbx_description
1 polymer ?
#
loop_
_entity_poly.entity_id
_entity_poly.type
_entity_poly.pdbx_seq_one_letter_code
_entity_poly.pdbx_strand_id
1 'polypeptide(L)'
;VGALAAVCKNNNNNCVAGQCDTVAGTEICMQCNQGKVPVNGLCVDKANAQSKCTDSAGTGVSDQTCEKCAGDSFMFKGGCYDTTTEPGKSMCETVGVGKCTVAKPGYFVPLEQDAAYQSVIPCGDDSVVTVKGDKKYKGVLHCTQCQAPSANAGGEAVSAVCNTCENGFFVQTTGNTKTCEACDGTCKTCSGTGTNKCTACTAETHFLASTTTEGPCVSCGTVQSAWSGVANCAKCTKPADQNTPAVCTKCAESYYLKTADDRTTTSCVTDCGEGFFPTTDSNNKKVCVSCSATDNGGIADCSTCTPIESPTTTVLVTCSACSQGKVSPGGSSCLTDCPENSTANESACICNSGFAASGDSCVASSSVNLSTGAIAGISVTKPLSTLRC
;
A
#
# COMPACT_ATOMS: atom_id res chain seq x y z
N VAL A 1 2.98 -31.78 3.03
CA VAL A 1 4.18 -31.20 2.40
C VAL A 1 4.92 -30.50 3.52
N GLY A 2 6.02 -31.09 4.01
CA GLY A 2 6.76 -30.54 5.16
C GLY A 2 7.29 -29.16 4.83
N ALA A 3 7.19 -28.23 5.78
CA ALA A 3 7.75 -26.89 5.67
C ALA A 3 9.17 -26.98 5.10
N LEU A 4 9.42 -26.30 3.98
CA LEU A 4 10.76 -26.22 3.40
C LEU A 4 11.68 -25.64 4.46
N ALA A 5 12.63 -26.46 4.92
CA ALA A 5 13.83 -26.05 5.65
C ALA A 5 14.34 -24.71 5.09
N ALA A 6 14.20 -23.62 5.86
CA ALA A 6 14.61 -22.31 5.40
C ALA A 6 16.14 -22.30 5.25
N VAL A 7 16.64 -21.74 4.16
CA VAL A 7 18.08 -21.52 4.01
C VAL A 7 18.52 -20.58 5.13
N CYS A 8 19.41 -21.07 6.00
CA CYS A 8 20.00 -20.26 7.08
C CYS A 8 20.62 -19.00 6.47
N LYS A 9 20.13 -17.83 6.88
CA LYS A 9 20.63 -16.54 6.42
C LYS A 9 21.99 -16.25 7.05
N ASN A 10 22.21 -16.70 8.28
CA ASN A 10 23.49 -16.56 8.96
C ASN A 10 24.31 -17.86 8.91
N ASN A 11 25.23 -17.96 7.96
CA ASN A 11 26.08 -19.13 7.77
C ASN A 11 27.17 -19.33 8.86
N ASN A 12 27.31 -18.42 9.82
CA ASN A 12 28.35 -18.47 10.84
C ASN A 12 27.86 -18.92 12.24
N ASN A 13 26.60 -19.35 12.38
CA ASN A 13 26.02 -19.73 13.66
C ASN A 13 26.25 -21.20 14.08
N ASN A 14 27.05 -21.98 13.33
CA ASN A 14 27.24 -23.44 13.52
C ASN A 14 25.93 -24.25 13.47
N CYS A 15 24.91 -23.75 12.79
CA CYS A 15 23.69 -24.50 12.51
C CYS A 15 23.90 -25.43 11.32
N VAL A 16 23.24 -26.59 11.34
CA VAL A 16 23.20 -27.50 10.19
C VAL A 16 22.47 -26.80 9.04
N ALA A 17 23.01 -26.91 7.82
CA ALA A 17 22.41 -26.28 6.65
C ALA A 17 20.94 -26.70 6.46
N GLY A 18 20.05 -25.71 6.33
CA GLY A 18 18.60 -25.92 6.21
C GLY A 18 17.87 -26.15 7.53
N GLN A 19 18.56 -26.27 8.66
CA GLN A 19 17.94 -26.47 9.97
C GLN A 19 17.65 -25.14 10.67
N CYS A 20 17.23 -24.13 9.91
CA CYS A 20 16.88 -22.81 10.41
C CYS A 20 15.39 -22.53 10.22
N ASP A 21 14.84 -21.73 11.12
CA ASP A 21 13.48 -21.20 11.05
C ASP A 21 13.46 -19.74 11.50
N THR A 22 12.38 -19.00 11.23
CA THR A 22 12.22 -17.61 11.70
C THR A 22 11.03 -17.51 12.63
N VAL A 23 11.28 -17.14 13.88
CA VAL A 23 10.25 -16.99 14.91
C VAL A 23 10.26 -15.54 15.40
N ALA A 24 9.11 -14.87 15.28
CA ALA A 24 8.95 -13.46 15.63
C ALA A 24 10.03 -12.55 15.00
N GLY A 25 10.43 -12.84 13.76
CA GLY A 25 11.48 -12.09 13.05
C GLY A 25 12.92 -12.46 13.44
N THR A 26 13.12 -13.38 14.38
CA THR A 26 14.44 -13.88 14.79
C THR A 26 14.72 -15.23 14.13
N GLU A 27 15.87 -15.35 13.46
CA GLU A 27 16.33 -16.64 12.95
C GLU A 27 16.77 -17.53 14.11
N ILE A 28 16.28 -18.76 14.14
CA ILE A 28 16.65 -19.79 15.11
C ILE A 28 17.26 -20.99 14.41
N CYS A 29 18.17 -21.66 15.09
CA CYS A 29 18.67 -22.96 14.71
C CYS A 29 17.88 -24.08 15.41
N MET A 30 17.32 -25.01 14.64
CA MET A 30 16.62 -26.20 15.14
C MET A 30 17.58 -27.38 15.38
N GLN A 31 18.73 -27.39 14.69
CA GLN A 31 19.76 -28.43 14.85
C GLN A 31 21.16 -27.87 14.59
N CYS A 32 22.01 -27.97 15.61
CA CYS A 32 23.40 -27.53 15.59
C CYS A 32 24.34 -28.61 15.05
N ASN A 33 25.52 -28.18 14.60
CA ASN A 33 26.62 -29.09 14.32
C ASN A 33 27.08 -29.82 15.59
N GLN A 34 27.70 -30.98 15.42
CA GLN A 34 28.19 -31.82 16.52
C GLN A 34 29.03 -31.04 17.55
N GLY A 35 28.83 -31.33 18.83
CA GLY A 35 29.48 -30.66 19.95
C GLY A 35 28.72 -29.43 20.46
N LYS A 36 27.63 -29.04 19.81
CA LYS A 36 26.82 -27.85 20.15
C LYS A 36 25.35 -28.19 20.28
N VAL A 37 24.60 -27.34 20.98
CA VAL A 37 23.15 -27.47 21.16
C VAL A 37 22.45 -26.11 21.02
N PRO A 38 21.17 -26.06 20.59
CA PRO A 38 20.44 -24.81 20.44
C PRO A 38 19.98 -24.26 21.79
N VAL A 39 20.41 -23.04 22.12
CA VAL A 39 19.96 -22.27 23.27
C VAL A 39 19.61 -20.86 22.80
N ASN A 40 18.39 -20.41 23.08
CA ASN A 40 17.84 -19.14 22.56
C ASN A 40 18.02 -18.99 21.03
N GLY A 41 17.86 -20.10 20.29
CA GLY A 41 18.01 -20.14 18.83
C GLY A 41 19.44 -20.13 18.30
N LEU A 42 20.46 -20.03 19.16
CA LEU A 42 21.87 -20.03 18.78
C LEU A 42 22.56 -21.34 19.19
N CYS A 43 23.53 -21.79 18.40
CA CYS A 43 24.33 -22.96 18.74
C CYS A 43 25.45 -22.61 19.72
N VAL A 44 25.33 -23.11 20.94
CA VAL A 44 26.32 -22.96 21.99
C VAL A 44 27.01 -24.29 22.27
N ASP A 45 28.23 -24.26 22.83
CA ASP A 45 28.95 -25.49 23.17
C ASP A 45 28.19 -26.28 24.24
N LYS A 46 28.01 -27.59 24.00
CA LYS A 46 27.18 -28.43 24.87
C LYS A 46 27.67 -28.49 26.32
N ALA A 47 28.98 -28.36 26.53
CA ALA A 47 29.59 -28.32 27.86
C ALA A 47 29.14 -27.11 28.71
N ASN A 48 28.78 -26.00 28.05
CA ASN A 48 28.35 -24.76 28.71
C ASN A 48 26.82 -24.63 28.82
N ALA A 49 26.08 -25.56 28.19
CA ALA A 49 24.63 -25.47 28.06
C ALA A 49 23.87 -26.22 29.16
N GLN A 50 24.55 -26.99 30.03
CA GLN A 50 23.89 -27.95 30.94
C GLN A 50 22.92 -27.31 31.94
N SER A 51 23.08 -26.02 32.25
CA SER A 51 22.14 -25.27 33.09
C SER A 51 20.75 -25.10 32.46
N LYS A 52 20.65 -25.19 31.13
CA LYS A 52 19.42 -25.02 30.35
C LYS A 52 19.06 -26.25 29.52
N CYS A 53 20.03 -27.02 29.07
CA CYS A 53 19.85 -28.14 28.16
C CYS A 53 20.60 -29.38 28.63
N THR A 54 19.86 -30.45 28.83
CA THR A 54 20.34 -31.75 29.34
C THR A 54 19.94 -32.87 28.39
N ASP A 55 20.53 -34.05 28.57
CA ASP A 55 20.04 -35.27 27.93
C ASP A 55 18.64 -35.67 28.44
N SER A 56 18.02 -36.67 27.81
CA SER A 56 16.71 -37.21 28.21
C SER A 56 16.65 -37.66 29.68
N ALA A 57 17.76 -38.16 30.23
CA ALA A 57 17.87 -38.51 31.65
C ALA A 57 17.88 -37.28 32.58
N GLY A 58 18.31 -36.12 32.08
CA GLY A 58 18.48 -34.88 32.86
C GLY A 58 19.79 -34.83 33.64
N THR A 59 20.74 -35.72 33.34
CA THR A 59 22.01 -35.86 34.10
C THR A 59 23.24 -35.58 33.25
N GLY A 60 23.12 -35.67 31.93
CA GLY A 60 24.20 -35.44 30.99
C GLY A 60 23.99 -34.21 30.11
N VAL A 61 24.74 -34.16 29.02
CA VAL A 61 24.68 -33.11 28.01
C VAL A 61 24.08 -33.66 26.71
N SER A 62 23.14 -32.92 26.15
CA SER A 62 22.61 -33.19 24.81
C SER A 62 23.63 -32.84 23.71
N ASP A 63 23.40 -33.30 22.48
CA ASP A 63 24.23 -32.99 21.32
C ASP A 63 23.37 -32.74 20.08
N GLN A 64 23.73 -31.72 19.29
CA GLN A 64 23.05 -31.20 18.08
C GLN A 64 21.65 -30.62 18.33
N THR A 65 20.82 -31.26 19.14
CA THR A 65 19.50 -30.80 19.60
C THR A 65 19.39 -30.99 21.10
N CYS A 66 18.55 -30.22 21.76
CA CYS A 66 18.24 -30.45 23.16
C CYS A 66 17.17 -31.53 23.34
N GLU A 67 17.46 -32.54 24.16
CA GLU A 67 16.48 -33.57 24.53
C GLU A 67 15.61 -33.17 25.73
N LYS A 68 16.13 -32.34 26.63
CA LYS A 68 15.40 -31.91 27.83
C LYS A 68 15.89 -30.57 28.36
N CYS A 69 14.98 -29.62 28.47
CA CYS A 69 15.28 -28.31 29.06
C CYS A 69 15.32 -28.35 30.58
N ALA A 70 16.11 -27.45 31.16
CA ALA A 70 16.36 -27.33 32.59
C ALA A 70 16.28 -25.87 33.04
N GLY A 71 16.16 -25.65 34.34
CA GLY A 71 16.07 -24.31 34.93
C GLY A 71 14.92 -23.48 34.36
N ASP A 72 15.13 -22.16 34.31
CA ASP A 72 14.17 -21.18 33.78
C ASP A 72 14.23 -21.09 32.26
N SER A 73 14.14 -22.23 31.59
CA SER A 73 14.02 -22.33 30.14
C SER A 73 12.87 -23.25 29.74
N PHE A 74 12.47 -23.21 28.48
CA PHE A 74 11.42 -24.06 27.91
C PHE A 74 11.79 -24.61 26.55
N MET A 75 11.27 -25.80 26.24
CA MET A 75 11.55 -26.51 24.99
C MET A 75 10.73 -25.93 23.83
N PHE A 76 11.40 -25.66 22.71
CA PHE A 76 10.76 -25.29 21.44
C PHE A 76 11.61 -25.74 20.27
N LYS A 77 11.04 -26.51 19.33
CA LYS A 77 11.74 -27.01 18.11
C LYS A 77 13.17 -27.53 18.36
N GLY A 78 13.36 -28.35 19.41
CA GLY A 78 14.65 -28.97 19.73
C GLY A 78 15.68 -28.05 20.39
N GLY A 79 15.31 -26.85 20.84
CA GLY A 79 16.15 -25.94 21.61
C GLY A 79 15.50 -25.48 22.91
N CYS A 80 16.31 -24.93 23.82
CA CYS A 80 15.82 -24.35 25.07
C CYS A 80 15.88 -22.83 25.05
N TYR A 81 14.76 -22.19 25.41
CA TYR A 81 14.57 -20.75 25.32
C TYR A 81 14.20 -20.19 26.69
N ASP A 82 14.64 -18.97 27.01
CA ASP A 82 14.21 -18.25 28.22
C ASP A 82 13.26 -17.09 27.87
N THR A 83 12.63 -16.49 28.88
CA THR A 83 11.68 -15.36 28.69
C THR A 83 12.37 -14.00 28.65
N THR A 84 13.69 -13.94 28.79
CA THR A 84 14.44 -12.68 28.85
C THR A 84 15.09 -12.34 27.50
N THR A 85 15.27 -13.33 26.64
CA THR A 85 15.95 -13.22 25.35
C THR A 85 14.97 -13.52 24.20
N GLU A 86 15.10 -12.81 23.08
CA GLU A 86 14.37 -13.18 21.86
C GLU A 86 14.97 -14.46 21.23
N PRO A 87 14.14 -15.34 20.63
CA PRO A 87 12.69 -15.19 20.48
C PRO A 87 11.88 -15.67 21.69
N GLY A 88 12.50 -16.26 22.71
CA GLY A 88 11.80 -16.90 23.83
C GLY A 88 10.84 -15.97 24.58
N LYS A 89 11.26 -14.70 24.76
CA LYS A 89 10.45 -13.60 25.29
C LYS A 89 9.13 -13.36 24.54
N SER A 90 9.10 -13.60 23.23
CA SER A 90 7.90 -13.45 22.40
C SER A 90 6.94 -14.64 22.46
N MET A 91 7.40 -15.80 22.94
CA MET A 91 6.63 -17.05 22.91
C MET A 91 6.03 -17.41 24.26
N CYS A 92 6.78 -17.21 25.34
CA CYS A 92 6.41 -17.64 26.68
C CYS A 92 6.37 -16.47 27.65
N GLU A 93 5.32 -16.42 28.48
CA GLU A 93 5.16 -15.43 29.54
C GLU A 93 5.69 -15.95 30.88
N THR A 94 5.30 -17.16 31.25
CA THR A 94 5.70 -17.80 32.51
C THR A 94 6.37 -19.13 32.23
N VAL A 95 7.57 -19.29 32.77
CA VAL A 95 8.35 -20.52 32.67
C VAL A 95 8.33 -21.25 34.01
N GLY A 96 8.14 -22.56 33.94
CA GLY A 96 8.48 -23.50 35.01
C GLY A 96 9.73 -24.29 34.62
N VAL A 97 10.12 -25.28 35.42
CA VAL A 97 11.37 -26.04 35.19
C VAL A 97 11.34 -26.75 33.83
N GLY A 98 12.12 -26.23 32.88
CA GLY A 98 12.25 -26.77 31.53
C GLY A 98 11.05 -26.56 30.61
N LYS A 99 10.01 -25.81 31.03
CA LYS A 99 8.75 -25.72 30.29
C LYS A 99 8.05 -24.37 30.38
N CYS A 100 7.28 -24.03 29.36
CA CYS A 100 6.37 -22.90 29.40
C CYS A 100 5.06 -23.30 30.06
N THR A 101 4.57 -22.51 31.02
CA THR A 101 3.28 -22.75 31.69
C THR A 101 2.21 -21.74 31.27
N VAL A 102 2.61 -20.56 30.79
CA VAL A 102 1.72 -19.55 30.21
C VAL A 102 2.36 -19.01 28.94
N ALA A 103 1.69 -19.22 27.81
CA ALA A 103 2.14 -18.74 26.50
C ALA A 103 1.77 -17.26 26.31
N LYS A 104 2.56 -16.54 25.50
CA LYS A 104 2.23 -15.19 25.03
C LYS A 104 1.15 -15.23 23.93
N PRO A 105 0.45 -14.11 23.67
CA PRO A 105 -0.50 -14.01 22.56
C PRO A 105 0.11 -14.46 21.23
N GLY A 106 -0.62 -15.28 20.48
CA GLY A 106 -0.14 -15.91 19.25
C GLY A 106 0.45 -17.31 19.44
N TYR A 107 0.56 -17.78 20.69
CA TYR A 107 0.96 -19.14 21.04
C TYR A 107 -0.03 -19.74 22.04
N PHE A 108 -0.04 -21.07 22.11
CA PHE A 108 -0.71 -21.79 23.19
C PHE A 108 0.21 -22.84 23.80
N VAL A 109 -0.05 -23.19 25.05
CA VAL A 109 0.64 -24.29 25.73
C VAL A 109 -0.19 -25.57 25.54
N PRO A 110 0.39 -26.69 25.05
CA PRO A 110 -0.31 -27.97 25.00
C PRO A 110 -0.60 -28.50 26.40
N LEU A 111 -1.59 -29.37 26.56
CA LEU A 111 -2.06 -29.82 27.88
C LEU A 111 -1.02 -30.71 28.59
N GLU A 112 -0.28 -31.54 27.85
CA GLU A 112 0.70 -32.49 28.33
C GLU A 112 2.09 -31.87 28.40
N GLN A 113 2.25 -30.89 29.31
CA GLN A 113 3.48 -30.13 29.46
C GLN A 113 4.58 -30.93 30.16
N ASP A 114 5.79 -30.90 29.59
CA ASP A 114 7.02 -31.30 30.25
C ASP A 114 8.23 -30.57 29.66
N ALA A 115 9.42 -31.00 30.07
CA ALA A 115 10.68 -30.38 29.70
C ALA A 115 11.35 -30.94 28.43
N ALA A 116 10.87 -32.06 27.90
CA ALA A 116 11.42 -32.77 26.74
C ALA A 116 10.64 -32.47 25.44
N TYR A 117 9.37 -32.11 25.55
CA TYR A 117 8.51 -31.81 24.41
C TYR A 117 8.22 -30.32 24.29
N GLN A 118 7.82 -29.94 23.07
CA GLN A 118 7.54 -28.56 22.73
C GLN A 118 6.51 -27.93 23.68
N SER A 119 6.95 -26.86 24.36
CA SER A 119 6.18 -26.19 25.41
C SER A 119 5.18 -25.17 24.88
N VAL A 120 5.37 -24.68 23.66
CA VAL A 120 4.49 -23.69 23.02
C VAL A 120 4.32 -24.02 21.55
N ILE A 121 3.10 -23.88 21.06
CA ILE A 121 2.76 -24.10 19.65
C ILE A 121 2.19 -22.79 19.10
N PRO A 122 2.71 -22.28 17.97
CA PRO A 122 2.16 -21.09 17.34
C PRO A 122 0.70 -21.32 16.95
N CYS A 123 -0.16 -20.33 17.19
CA CYS A 123 -1.58 -20.41 16.82
C CYS A 123 -1.77 -20.62 15.31
N GLY A 124 -0.88 -20.05 14.49
CA GLY A 124 -0.97 -20.07 13.03
C GLY A 124 -0.30 -21.25 12.33
N ASP A 125 0.43 -22.10 13.07
CA ASP A 125 1.20 -23.22 12.51
C ASP A 125 0.36 -24.50 12.54
N ASP A 126 -0.11 -24.96 11.38
CA ASP A 126 -0.94 -26.16 11.25
C ASP A 126 -0.11 -27.47 11.20
N SER A 127 1.21 -27.38 11.36
CA SER A 127 2.09 -28.53 11.51
C SER A 127 1.75 -29.33 12.75
N VAL A 128 1.76 -30.67 12.61
CA VAL A 128 1.47 -31.56 13.73
C VAL A 128 2.68 -31.63 14.66
N VAL A 129 2.47 -31.22 15.91
CA VAL A 129 3.43 -31.34 17.01
C VAL A 129 3.00 -32.52 17.89
N THR A 130 3.90 -33.49 18.04
CA THR A 130 3.72 -34.60 18.98
C THR A 130 4.31 -34.21 20.33
N VAL A 131 3.54 -34.37 21.39
CA VAL A 131 3.97 -34.17 22.78
C VAL A 131 3.91 -35.50 23.54
N LYS A 132 4.23 -35.48 24.83
CA LYS A 132 4.28 -36.68 25.67
C LYS A 132 3.01 -37.53 25.60
N GLY A 133 3.22 -38.86 25.57
CA GLY A 133 2.13 -39.83 25.47
C GLY A 133 1.51 -39.92 24.08
N ASP A 134 2.30 -39.63 23.04
CA ASP A 134 1.91 -39.66 21.62
C ASP A 134 0.70 -38.78 21.28
N LYS A 135 0.49 -37.74 22.10
CA LYS A 135 -0.58 -36.75 21.90
C LYS A 135 -0.15 -35.76 20.83
N LYS A 136 -1.10 -35.35 19.99
CA LYS A 136 -0.81 -34.53 18.81
C LYS A 136 -1.62 -33.25 18.84
N TYR A 137 -0.96 -32.14 18.61
CA TYR A 137 -1.57 -30.82 18.57
C TYR A 137 -1.07 -30.03 17.38
N LYS A 138 -1.87 -29.07 16.93
CA LYS A 138 -1.49 -28.12 15.89
C LYS A 138 -2.24 -26.81 16.11
N GLY A 139 -1.74 -25.75 15.50
CA GLY A 139 -2.48 -24.52 15.32
C GLY A 139 -3.57 -24.65 14.26
N VAL A 140 -4.01 -23.48 13.82
CA VAL A 140 -4.98 -23.27 12.74
C VAL A 140 -4.31 -22.32 11.76
N LEU A 141 -4.17 -22.73 10.51
CA LEU A 141 -3.55 -21.90 9.48
C LEU A 141 -4.22 -20.50 9.42
N HIS A 142 -3.41 -19.45 9.26
CA HIS A 142 -3.84 -18.04 9.31
C HIS A 142 -4.43 -17.56 10.64
N CYS A 143 -4.29 -18.32 11.73
CA CYS A 143 -4.72 -17.88 13.05
C CYS A 143 -3.64 -17.08 13.76
N THR A 144 -3.97 -15.87 14.21
CA THR A 144 -3.03 -14.98 14.93
C THR A 144 -3.25 -15.00 16.44
N GLN A 145 -4.43 -15.41 16.90
CA GLN A 145 -4.72 -15.62 18.32
C GLN A 145 -5.64 -16.82 18.50
N CYS A 146 -5.33 -17.68 19.45
CA CYS A 146 -6.05 -18.91 19.69
C CYS A 146 -6.15 -19.23 21.18
N GLN A 147 -7.08 -20.11 21.50
CA GLN A 147 -7.18 -20.80 22.78
C GLN A 147 -6.62 -22.21 22.64
N ALA A 148 -6.01 -22.71 23.73
CA ALA A 148 -5.53 -24.08 23.80
C ALA A 148 -6.65 -25.09 23.46
N PRO A 149 -6.32 -26.17 22.74
CA PRO A 149 -7.26 -27.22 22.38
C PRO A 149 -7.78 -27.99 23.60
N SER A 150 -8.84 -28.78 23.38
CA SER A 150 -9.27 -29.80 24.34
C SER A 150 -8.27 -30.97 24.40
N ALA A 151 -8.38 -31.78 25.46
CA ALA A 151 -7.51 -32.93 25.67
C ALA A 151 -7.57 -33.91 24.48
N ASN A 152 -6.42 -34.30 23.98
CA ASN A 152 -6.32 -35.30 22.93
C ASN A 152 -6.57 -36.69 23.52
N ALA A 153 -7.67 -37.35 23.13
CA ALA A 153 -8.02 -38.70 23.61
C ALA A 153 -7.18 -39.83 22.99
N GLY A 154 -6.26 -39.51 22.07
CA GLY A 154 -5.47 -40.43 21.26
C GLY A 154 -5.91 -40.40 19.79
N GLY A 155 -4.98 -40.60 18.86
CA GLY A 155 -5.25 -40.66 17.41
C GLY A 155 -4.83 -39.42 16.63
N GLU A 156 -5.82 -38.69 16.08
CA GLU A 156 -5.60 -37.50 15.24
C GLU A 156 -5.11 -36.28 16.03
N ALA A 157 -4.49 -35.33 15.32
CA ALA A 157 -4.02 -34.08 15.92
C ALA A 157 -5.21 -33.17 16.24
N VAL A 158 -5.27 -32.66 17.48
CA VAL A 158 -6.30 -31.70 17.90
C VAL A 158 -5.82 -30.28 17.63
N SER A 159 -6.58 -29.52 16.85
CA SER A 159 -6.29 -28.12 16.56
C SER A 159 -6.67 -27.20 17.71
N ALA A 160 -5.87 -26.15 17.93
CA ALA A 160 -6.25 -25.00 18.74
C ALA A 160 -7.58 -24.36 18.26
N VAL A 161 -8.25 -23.63 19.14
CA VAL A 161 -9.48 -22.92 18.81
C VAL A 161 -9.13 -21.49 18.42
N CYS A 162 -9.30 -21.13 17.15
CA CYS A 162 -8.93 -19.80 16.69
C CYS A 162 -9.92 -18.72 17.17
N ASN A 163 -9.39 -17.60 17.68
CA ASN A 163 -10.16 -16.43 18.10
C ASN A 163 -10.02 -15.27 17.14
N THR A 164 -8.85 -15.13 16.52
CA THR A 164 -8.54 -14.03 15.61
C THR A 164 -7.74 -14.57 14.43
N CYS A 165 -8.18 -14.25 13.22
CA CYS A 165 -7.49 -14.60 11.99
C CYS A 165 -6.59 -13.46 11.51
N GLU A 166 -5.67 -13.78 10.62
CA GLU A 166 -4.89 -12.82 9.84
C GLU A 166 -5.80 -11.95 8.97
N ASN A 167 -5.35 -10.75 8.60
CA ASN A 167 -6.06 -9.91 7.64
C ASN A 167 -6.31 -10.68 6.33
N GLY A 168 -7.50 -10.51 5.75
CA GLY A 168 -7.95 -11.30 4.60
C GLY A 168 -8.63 -12.62 4.97
N PHE A 169 -8.75 -12.94 6.26
CA PHE A 169 -9.46 -14.13 6.74
C PHE A 169 -10.45 -13.76 7.86
N PHE A 170 -11.47 -14.59 8.05
CA PHE A 170 -12.44 -14.47 9.13
C PHE A 170 -12.59 -15.79 9.88
N VAL A 171 -13.09 -15.71 11.12
CA VAL A 171 -13.31 -16.91 11.95
C VAL A 171 -14.60 -17.60 11.52
N GLN A 172 -14.45 -18.75 10.86
CA GLN A 172 -15.56 -19.64 10.53
C GLN A 172 -15.77 -20.63 11.69
N THR A 173 -17.00 -20.72 12.19
CA THR A 173 -17.37 -21.63 13.29
C THR A 173 -18.20 -22.78 12.75
N THR A 174 -17.70 -24.01 12.91
CA THR A 174 -18.42 -25.24 12.55
C THR A 174 -18.47 -26.16 13.77
N GLY A 175 -19.62 -26.24 14.43
CA GLY A 175 -19.74 -26.91 15.73
C GLY A 175 -18.85 -26.24 16.77
N ASN A 176 -17.91 -27.00 17.36
CA ASN A 176 -16.95 -26.49 18.34
C ASN A 176 -15.61 -26.06 17.72
N THR A 177 -15.46 -26.18 16.39
CA THR A 177 -14.22 -25.87 15.68
C THR A 177 -14.28 -24.45 15.14
N LYS A 178 -13.21 -23.68 15.36
CA LYS A 178 -13.03 -22.34 14.81
C LYS A 178 -11.80 -22.33 13.90
N THR A 179 -12.02 -22.11 12.61
CA THR A 179 -10.98 -22.06 11.57
C THR A 179 -10.95 -20.69 10.91
N CYS A 180 -9.84 -20.36 10.24
CA CYS A 180 -9.75 -19.16 9.42
C CYS A 180 -10.08 -19.50 7.97
N GLU A 181 -11.09 -18.82 7.43
CA GLU A 181 -11.49 -18.93 6.02
C GLU A 181 -11.24 -17.61 5.31
N ALA A 182 -10.83 -17.68 4.05
CA ALA A 182 -10.48 -16.50 3.27
C ALA A 182 -11.71 -15.62 3.03
N CYS A 183 -11.51 -14.31 3.11
CA CYS A 183 -12.48 -13.33 2.64
C CYS A 183 -12.65 -13.42 1.12
N ASP A 184 -13.73 -12.82 0.61
CA ASP A 184 -13.83 -12.54 -0.81
C ASP A 184 -12.62 -11.69 -1.28
N GLY A 185 -12.10 -11.94 -2.48
CA GLY A 185 -10.89 -11.30 -2.99
C GLY A 185 -10.98 -9.77 -3.11
N THR A 186 -12.19 -9.21 -3.08
CA THR A 186 -12.43 -7.75 -3.04
C THR A 186 -12.31 -7.14 -1.64
N CYS A 187 -12.40 -7.95 -0.58
CA CYS A 187 -12.34 -7.50 0.80
C CYS A 187 -10.88 -7.48 1.33
N LYS A 188 -10.55 -6.47 2.14
CA LYS A 188 -9.33 -6.50 2.98
C LYS A 188 -9.59 -7.24 4.29
N THR A 189 -10.75 -7.01 4.89
CA THR A 189 -11.24 -7.73 6.08
C THR A 189 -12.71 -8.04 5.88
N CYS A 190 -13.20 -9.11 6.48
CA CYS A 190 -14.59 -9.53 6.38
C CYS A 190 -15.06 -10.18 7.68
N SER A 191 -16.38 -10.30 7.85
CA SER A 191 -17.02 -10.99 8.98
C SER A 191 -17.60 -12.36 8.59
N GLY A 192 -17.51 -12.75 7.33
CA GLY A 192 -18.14 -13.94 6.80
C GLY A 192 -17.86 -14.14 5.32
N THR A 193 -18.48 -15.17 4.76
CA THR A 193 -18.38 -15.51 3.33
C THR A 193 -19.14 -14.52 2.44
N GLY A 194 -18.55 -14.18 1.29
CA GLY A 194 -19.20 -13.44 0.21
C GLY A 194 -18.96 -11.93 0.23
N THR A 195 -19.24 -11.29 -0.90
CA THR A 195 -18.94 -9.88 -1.16
C THR A 195 -19.62 -8.92 -0.19
N ASN A 196 -20.81 -9.23 0.31
CA ASN A 196 -21.55 -8.35 1.23
C ASN A 196 -21.04 -8.39 2.68
N LYS A 197 -20.02 -9.22 2.96
CA LYS A 197 -19.45 -9.41 4.30
C LYS A 197 -18.11 -8.71 4.50
N CYS A 198 -17.67 -7.89 3.54
CA CYS A 198 -16.49 -7.06 3.78
C CYS A 198 -16.76 -6.06 4.90
N THR A 199 -15.81 -5.90 5.80
CA THR A 199 -15.80 -4.87 6.86
C THR A 199 -14.81 -3.77 6.55
N ALA A 200 -13.80 -4.06 5.72
CA ALA A 200 -12.91 -3.07 5.14
C ALA A 200 -12.48 -3.49 3.73
N CYS A 201 -12.17 -2.48 2.92
CA CYS A 201 -11.69 -2.65 1.55
C CYS A 201 -10.22 -2.26 1.44
N THR A 202 -9.60 -2.62 0.33
CA THR A 202 -8.26 -2.13 -0.01
C THR A 202 -8.28 -0.61 -0.06
N ALA A 203 -7.51 0.02 0.84
CA ALA A 203 -7.54 1.46 1.03
C ALA A 203 -7.26 2.19 -0.30
N GLU A 204 -7.92 3.34 -0.46
CA GLU A 204 -7.82 4.26 -1.59
C GLU A 204 -8.29 3.72 -2.95
N THR A 205 -8.16 2.44 -3.25
CA THR A 205 -8.56 1.85 -4.56
C THR A 205 -9.98 1.30 -4.58
N HIS A 206 -10.48 0.94 -3.39
CA HIS A 206 -11.83 0.45 -3.18
C HIS A 206 -12.43 1.15 -1.96
N PHE A 207 -13.75 1.24 -1.93
CA PHE A 207 -14.48 1.75 -0.78
C PHE A 207 -15.61 0.81 -0.39
N LEU A 208 -15.97 0.84 0.89
CA LEU A 208 -17.04 0.03 1.43
C LEU A 208 -18.39 0.66 1.08
N ALA A 209 -19.14 0.03 0.17
CA ALA A 209 -20.46 0.47 -0.27
C ALA A 209 -21.54 0.08 0.76
N SER A 210 -21.51 0.76 1.91
CA SER A 210 -22.43 0.53 3.02
C SER A 210 -22.50 1.76 3.93
N THR A 211 -23.67 2.05 4.48
CA THR A 211 -23.83 3.00 5.60
C THR A 211 -23.62 2.34 6.97
N THR A 212 -23.50 1.01 7.00
CA THR A 212 -23.27 0.22 8.21
C THR A 212 -21.82 -0.25 8.29
N THR A 213 -21.55 -1.32 9.05
CA THR A 213 -20.22 -1.91 9.22
C THR A 213 -19.86 -2.99 8.20
N GLU A 214 -20.82 -3.44 7.37
CA GLU A 214 -20.62 -4.50 6.38
C GLU A 214 -21.18 -4.12 5.02
N GLY A 215 -20.51 -4.52 3.94
CA GLY A 215 -21.03 -4.40 2.58
C GLY A 215 -20.00 -4.73 1.51
N PRO A 216 -20.37 -4.61 0.23
CA PRO A 216 -19.47 -4.88 -0.87
C PRO A 216 -18.37 -3.82 -1.00
N CYS A 217 -17.19 -4.27 -1.42
CA CYS A 217 -16.11 -3.38 -1.82
C CYS A 217 -16.26 -3.00 -3.29
N VAL A 218 -16.44 -1.70 -3.54
CA VAL A 218 -16.60 -1.15 -4.89
C VAL A 218 -15.30 -0.48 -5.29
N SER A 219 -14.80 -0.80 -6.48
CA SER A 219 -13.62 -0.14 -7.04
C SER A 219 -13.91 1.31 -7.36
N CYS A 220 -12.95 2.20 -7.11
CA CYS A 220 -13.07 3.62 -7.41
C CYS A 220 -13.40 3.92 -8.88
N GLY A 221 -13.00 3.04 -9.81
CA GLY A 221 -13.25 3.16 -11.24
C GLY A 221 -14.64 2.70 -11.71
N THR A 222 -15.39 1.99 -10.86
CA THR A 222 -16.65 1.33 -11.26
C THR A 222 -17.81 2.30 -11.21
N VAL A 223 -18.44 2.56 -12.36
CA VAL A 223 -19.65 3.38 -12.46
C VAL A 223 -20.89 2.51 -12.33
N GLN A 224 -21.82 2.90 -11.46
CA GLN A 224 -23.05 2.14 -11.19
C GLN A 224 -24.17 3.02 -10.63
N SER A 225 -25.36 2.47 -10.42
CA SER A 225 -26.55 3.25 -10.02
C SER A 225 -26.57 3.68 -8.55
N ALA A 226 -25.92 2.92 -7.66
CA ALA A 226 -25.81 3.21 -6.24
C ALA A 226 -24.38 2.96 -5.79
N TRP A 227 -23.84 3.81 -4.90
CA TRP A 227 -22.45 3.75 -4.48
C TRP A 227 -21.50 3.79 -5.69
N SER A 228 -21.75 4.71 -6.62
CA SER A 228 -20.94 4.79 -7.84
C SER A 228 -19.53 5.25 -7.53
N GLY A 229 -18.54 4.64 -8.16
CA GLY A 229 -17.22 5.25 -8.37
C GLY A 229 -17.26 6.31 -9.46
N VAL A 230 -16.07 6.71 -9.92
CA VAL A 230 -15.85 7.66 -11.01
C VAL A 230 -15.09 6.95 -12.12
N ALA A 231 -15.58 7.03 -13.35
CA ALA A 231 -14.93 6.40 -14.50
C ALA A 231 -13.43 6.80 -14.57
N ASN A 232 -12.57 5.81 -14.82
CA ASN A 232 -11.11 6.00 -14.91
C ASN A 232 -10.44 6.52 -13.62
N CYS A 233 -11.10 6.38 -12.47
CA CYS A 233 -10.53 6.73 -11.19
C CYS A 233 -9.73 5.57 -10.57
N ALA A 234 -8.46 5.83 -10.22
CA ALA A 234 -7.58 4.85 -9.59
C ALA A 234 -7.61 4.92 -8.07
N LYS A 235 -7.79 6.11 -7.50
CA LYS A 235 -7.96 6.32 -6.06
C LYS A 235 -9.12 7.25 -5.76
N CYS A 236 -9.90 6.97 -4.73
CA CYS A 236 -11.05 7.78 -4.34
C CYS A 236 -11.30 7.76 -2.83
N THR A 237 -12.11 8.72 -2.40
CA THR A 237 -12.73 8.78 -1.07
C THR A 237 -14.14 8.21 -1.16
N LYS A 238 -14.53 7.44 -0.13
CA LYS A 238 -15.86 6.83 -0.01
C LYS A 238 -16.96 7.89 -0.16
N PRO A 239 -18.06 7.59 -0.88
CA PRO A 239 -19.24 8.44 -0.92
C PRO A 239 -19.87 8.65 0.46
N ALA A 240 -20.60 9.76 0.63
CA ALA A 240 -21.33 10.03 1.86
C ALA A 240 -22.53 9.08 2.03
N ASP A 241 -23.20 8.74 0.92
CA ASP A 241 -24.38 7.89 0.87
C ASP A 241 -24.50 7.16 -0.47
N GLN A 242 -25.51 6.30 -0.61
CA GLN A 242 -25.70 5.47 -1.79
C GLN A 242 -25.98 6.25 -3.09
N ASN A 243 -26.46 7.50 -3.01
CA ASN A 243 -26.85 8.28 -4.18
C ASN A 243 -25.79 9.31 -4.58
N THR A 244 -24.70 9.42 -3.81
CA THR A 244 -23.57 10.27 -4.14
C THR A 244 -22.45 9.41 -4.76
N PRO A 245 -21.79 9.88 -5.84
CA PRO A 245 -20.58 9.23 -6.34
C PRO A 245 -19.40 9.37 -5.38
N ALA A 246 -18.41 8.50 -5.54
CA ALA A 246 -17.15 8.61 -4.83
C ALA A 246 -16.39 9.86 -5.30
N VAL A 247 -15.59 10.44 -4.41
CA VAL A 247 -14.74 11.59 -4.80
C VAL A 247 -13.41 11.05 -5.28
N CYS A 248 -13.14 11.18 -6.58
CA CYS A 248 -11.88 10.74 -7.15
C CYS A 248 -10.71 11.59 -6.63
N THR A 249 -9.73 10.94 -6.03
CA THR A 249 -8.51 11.55 -5.51
C THR A 249 -7.31 11.22 -6.35
N LYS A 250 -7.35 10.28 -7.32
CA LYS A 250 -6.30 10.08 -8.33
C LYS A 250 -6.88 9.34 -9.52
N CYS A 251 -6.62 9.83 -10.72
CA CYS A 251 -7.04 9.16 -11.95
C CYS A 251 -6.06 8.05 -12.36
N ALA A 252 -6.54 7.16 -13.21
CA ALA A 252 -5.72 6.16 -13.89
C ALA A 252 -4.66 6.82 -14.78
N GLU A 253 -3.67 6.02 -15.20
CA GLU A 253 -2.63 6.50 -16.11
C GLU A 253 -3.25 7.09 -17.39
N SER A 254 -2.72 8.23 -17.83
CA SER A 254 -3.20 9.03 -18.97
C SER A 254 -4.41 9.93 -18.74
N TYR A 255 -4.96 9.99 -17.52
CA TYR A 255 -6.08 10.88 -17.19
C TYR A 255 -5.66 11.98 -16.20
N TYR A 256 -6.27 13.15 -16.34
CA TYR A 256 -6.14 14.30 -15.46
C TYR A 256 -7.35 14.39 -14.53
N LEU A 257 -7.10 14.64 -13.24
CA LEU A 257 -8.19 14.89 -12.30
C LEU A 257 -8.74 16.29 -12.52
N LYS A 258 -10.03 16.39 -12.87
CA LYS A 258 -10.77 17.63 -12.93
C LYS A 258 -11.79 17.68 -11.79
N THR A 259 -11.74 18.75 -11.02
CA THR A 259 -12.70 19.04 -9.94
C THR A 259 -13.61 20.17 -10.39
N ALA A 260 -14.93 20.02 -10.21
CA ALA A 260 -15.88 21.08 -10.49
C ALA A 260 -15.82 22.21 -9.45
N ASP A 261 -16.51 23.33 -9.72
CA ASP A 261 -16.51 24.51 -8.84
C ASP A 261 -17.09 24.24 -7.45
N ASP A 262 -17.94 23.21 -7.33
CA ASP A 262 -18.49 22.72 -6.06
C ASP A 262 -17.44 22.02 -5.16
N ARG A 263 -16.21 21.85 -5.67
CA ARG A 263 -15.06 21.21 -5.01
C ARG A 263 -15.29 19.76 -4.56
N THR A 264 -16.39 19.14 -4.97
CA THR A 264 -16.80 17.79 -4.52
C THR A 264 -17.03 16.86 -5.68
N THR A 265 -17.53 17.37 -6.81
CA THR A 265 -17.67 16.62 -8.05
C THR A 265 -16.31 16.52 -8.74
N THR A 266 -15.89 15.29 -9.00
CA THR A 266 -14.60 14.99 -9.62
C THR A 266 -14.77 14.08 -10.83
N SER A 267 -13.91 14.25 -11.81
CA SER A 267 -13.90 13.47 -13.04
C SER A 267 -12.47 13.23 -13.51
N CYS A 268 -12.28 12.13 -14.24
CA CYS A 268 -11.01 11.80 -14.85
C CYS A 268 -11.14 11.93 -16.36
N VAL A 269 -10.43 12.91 -16.91
CA VAL A 269 -10.55 13.32 -18.32
C VAL A 269 -9.20 13.31 -19.01
N THR A 270 -9.18 13.06 -20.31
CA THR A 270 -7.98 13.21 -21.14
C THR A 270 -7.78 14.64 -21.63
N ASP A 271 -8.87 15.40 -21.72
CA ASP A 271 -8.92 16.80 -22.10
C ASP A 271 -9.59 17.61 -20.99
N CYS A 272 -8.93 18.66 -20.53
CA CYS A 272 -9.44 19.53 -19.47
C CYS A 272 -10.60 20.42 -19.94
N GLY A 273 -10.78 20.59 -21.24
CA GLY A 273 -11.80 21.44 -21.83
C GLY A 273 -11.53 22.93 -21.63
N GLU A 274 -12.44 23.77 -22.13
CA GLU A 274 -12.26 25.23 -22.10
C GLU A 274 -12.15 25.80 -20.69
N GLY A 275 -11.24 26.77 -20.53
CA GLY A 275 -10.96 27.44 -19.26
C GLY A 275 -10.09 26.66 -18.29
N PHE A 276 -9.65 25.46 -18.66
CA PHE A 276 -8.73 24.64 -17.86
C PHE A 276 -7.57 24.13 -18.72
N PHE A 277 -6.42 23.89 -18.09
CA PHE A 277 -5.26 23.30 -18.75
C PHE A 277 -4.69 22.12 -17.93
N PRO A 278 -4.09 21.14 -18.60
CA PRO A 278 -3.43 20.01 -17.94
C PRO A 278 -2.12 20.43 -17.31
N THR A 279 -1.91 20.08 -16.04
CA THR A 279 -0.64 20.29 -15.34
C THR A 279 -0.43 19.23 -14.26
N THR A 280 0.65 19.38 -13.49
CA THR A 280 0.98 18.54 -12.35
C THR A 280 0.98 19.39 -11.09
N ASP A 281 0.28 18.95 -10.04
CA ASP A 281 0.28 19.65 -8.75
C ASP A 281 1.58 19.44 -7.96
N SER A 282 1.69 20.09 -6.80
CA SER A 282 2.86 20.00 -5.90
C SER A 282 3.16 18.58 -5.39
N ASN A 283 2.25 17.61 -5.53
CA ASN A 283 2.40 16.21 -5.15
C ASN A 283 2.69 15.30 -6.35
N ASN A 284 3.09 15.85 -7.50
CA ASN A 284 3.33 15.12 -8.74
C ASN A 284 2.08 14.44 -9.32
N LYS A 285 0.91 15.07 -9.17
CA LYS A 285 -0.38 14.53 -9.61
C LYS A 285 -0.92 15.25 -10.84
N LYS A 286 -1.33 14.48 -11.85
CA LYS A 286 -1.98 15.00 -13.05
C LYS A 286 -3.35 15.61 -12.72
N VAL A 287 -3.50 16.91 -12.94
CA VAL A 287 -4.69 17.69 -12.61
C VAL A 287 -5.06 18.63 -13.77
N CYS A 288 -6.36 18.91 -13.90
CA CYS A 288 -6.86 20.02 -14.70
C CYS A 288 -7.02 21.23 -13.80
N VAL A 289 -6.37 22.33 -14.17
CA VAL A 289 -6.37 23.55 -13.37
C VAL A 289 -6.95 24.71 -14.16
N SER A 290 -7.68 25.59 -13.48
CA SER A 290 -8.26 26.80 -14.10
C SER A 290 -7.17 27.68 -14.71
N CYS A 291 -7.44 28.25 -15.89
CA CYS A 291 -6.57 29.22 -16.55
C CYS A 291 -6.24 30.43 -15.66
N SER A 292 -7.09 30.76 -14.68
CA SER A 292 -6.89 31.86 -13.74
C SER A 292 -6.03 31.52 -12.52
N ALA A 293 -5.65 30.25 -12.31
CA ALA A 293 -4.95 29.81 -11.11
C ALA A 293 -3.44 30.05 -11.20
N THR A 294 -3.01 31.21 -10.72
CA THR A 294 -1.60 31.67 -10.75
C THR A 294 -0.64 30.72 -10.04
N ASP A 295 -1.09 30.03 -8.99
CA ASP A 295 -0.25 29.11 -8.21
C ASP A 295 0.15 27.83 -8.98
N ASN A 296 -0.46 27.58 -10.14
CA ASN A 296 -0.23 26.39 -10.96
C ASN A 296 0.17 26.74 -12.41
N GLY A 297 0.67 27.97 -12.64
CA GLY A 297 1.09 28.43 -13.97
C GLY A 297 -0.02 29.08 -14.79
N GLY A 298 -1.19 29.34 -14.20
CA GLY A 298 -2.25 30.15 -14.81
C GLY A 298 -1.95 31.65 -14.78
N ILE A 299 -2.82 32.43 -15.42
CA ILE A 299 -2.73 33.88 -15.56
C ILE A 299 -3.93 34.52 -14.87
N ALA A 300 -3.70 35.46 -13.94
CA ALA A 300 -4.78 36.16 -13.25
C ALA A 300 -5.79 36.77 -14.24
N ASP A 301 -7.08 36.66 -13.93
CA ASP A 301 -8.20 37.10 -14.77
C ASP A 301 -8.26 36.46 -16.17
N CYS A 302 -7.55 35.36 -16.43
CA CYS A 302 -7.64 34.64 -17.69
C CYS A 302 -8.78 33.61 -17.65
N SER A 303 -9.74 33.74 -18.57
CA SER A 303 -10.91 32.85 -18.68
C SER A 303 -10.68 31.68 -19.64
N THR A 304 -9.85 31.85 -20.67
CA THR A 304 -9.46 30.76 -21.59
C THR A 304 -7.98 30.83 -21.91
N CYS A 305 -7.32 29.69 -21.99
CA CYS A 305 -5.88 29.62 -22.20
C CYS A 305 -5.48 28.39 -23.02
N THR A 306 -4.30 28.47 -23.62
CA THR A 306 -3.68 27.36 -24.37
C THR A 306 -2.35 26.98 -23.72
N PRO A 307 -2.06 25.68 -23.53
CA PRO A 307 -0.77 25.24 -23.00
C PRO A 307 0.37 25.54 -23.98
N ILE A 308 1.50 26.01 -23.46
CA ILE A 308 2.75 26.18 -24.19
C ILE A 308 3.71 25.09 -23.71
N GLU A 309 4.29 24.33 -24.64
CA GLU A 309 5.36 23.38 -24.30
C GLU A 309 6.59 24.15 -23.81
N SER A 310 6.88 24.08 -22.52
CA SER A 310 8.10 24.64 -21.93
C SER A 310 9.15 23.55 -21.71
N PRO A 311 10.44 23.79 -22.06
CA PRO A 311 11.53 22.86 -21.77
C PRO A 311 11.90 22.80 -20.28
N THR A 312 11.40 23.76 -19.47
CA THR A 312 11.49 23.75 -18.02
C THR A 312 10.18 23.18 -17.46
N THR A 313 10.24 22.35 -16.43
CA THR A 313 9.16 21.49 -15.91
C THR A 313 7.88 22.19 -15.42
N THR A 314 7.73 23.50 -15.64
CA THR A 314 6.54 24.30 -15.36
C THR A 314 5.78 24.55 -16.67
N VAL A 315 4.58 23.97 -16.81
CA VAL A 315 3.67 24.27 -17.92
C VAL A 315 3.32 25.77 -17.86
N LEU A 316 3.61 26.50 -18.93
CA LEU A 316 3.19 27.89 -19.13
C LEU A 316 1.97 27.90 -20.04
N VAL A 317 1.05 28.85 -19.83
CA VAL A 317 -0.14 29.01 -20.68
C VAL A 317 -0.14 30.38 -21.37
N THR A 318 -0.70 30.46 -22.57
CA THR A 318 -1.05 31.75 -23.21
C THR A 318 -2.54 32.02 -23.00
N CYS A 319 -2.86 33.18 -22.47
CA CYS A 319 -4.24 33.63 -22.33
C CYS A 319 -4.85 33.97 -23.70
N SER A 320 -6.03 33.44 -23.98
CA SER A 320 -6.78 33.65 -25.21
C SER A 320 -8.02 34.52 -25.01
N ALA A 321 -8.55 34.57 -23.78
CA ALA A 321 -9.60 35.50 -23.37
C ALA A 321 -9.49 35.79 -21.87
N CYS A 322 -9.83 37.02 -21.49
CA CYS A 322 -9.85 37.47 -20.11
C CYS A 322 -11.28 37.50 -19.56
N SER A 323 -11.46 37.17 -18.27
CA SER A 323 -12.69 37.45 -17.53
C SER A 323 -12.85 38.95 -17.26
N GLN A 324 -11.72 39.67 -17.14
CA GLN A 324 -11.68 41.12 -16.97
C GLN A 324 -10.52 41.72 -17.77
N GLY A 325 -10.75 42.84 -18.44
CA GLY A 325 -9.73 43.52 -19.24
C GLY A 325 -9.56 42.94 -20.64
N LYS A 326 -8.38 43.14 -21.22
CA LYS A 326 -7.99 42.73 -22.58
C LYS A 326 -6.75 41.85 -22.52
N VAL A 327 -6.67 40.86 -23.40
CA VAL A 327 -5.49 39.99 -23.53
C VAL A 327 -4.28 40.83 -23.94
N SER A 328 -3.15 40.67 -23.25
CA SER A 328 -1.90 41.36 -23.58
C SER A 328 -1.38 40.96 -24.98
N PRO A 329 -0.54 41.76 -25.64
CA PRO A 329 -0.10 41.46 -27.00
C PRO A 329 0.59 40.09 -27.17
N GLY A 330 1.30 39.62 -26.14
CA GLY A 330 1.90 38.28 -26.09
C GLY A 330 1.05 37.23 -25.36
N GLY A 331 -0.16 37.59 -24.93
CA GLY A 331 -1.08 36.71 -24.19
C GLY A 331 -0.56 36.25 -22.83
N SER A 332 0.39 36.98 -22.23
CA SER A 332 0.98 36.62 -20.94
C SER A 332 0.23 37.20 -19.73
N SER A 333 -0.69 38.14 -19.95
CA SER A 333 -1.54 38.72 -18.89
C SER A 333 -2.85 39.30 -19.43
N CYS A 334 -3.73 39.69 -18.50
CA CYS A 334 -4.96 40.42 -18.76
C CYS A 334 -4.82 41.87 -18.27
N LEU A 335 -4.87 42.82 -19.20
CA LEU A 335 -4.59 44.23 -18.96
C LEU A 335 -5.88 45.05 -18.95
N THR A 336 -5.97 46.06 -18.08
CA THR A 336 -7.10 47.01 -18.10
C THR A 336 -7.02 47.94 -19.31
N ASP A 337 -5.81 48.40 -19.63
CA ASP A 337 -5.50 49.29 -20.74
C ASP A 337 -4.35 48.75 -21.59
N CYS A 338 -4.38 49.04 -22.89
CA CYS A 338 -3.35 48.57 -23.80
C CYS A 338 -2.03 49.36 -23.64
N PRO A 339 -0.87 48.68 -23.68
CA PRO A 339 0.44 49.29 -23.49
C PRO A 339 0.79 50.27 -24.63
N GLU A 340 1.81 51.09 -24.44
CA GLU A 340 2.31 51.98 -25.49
C GLU A 340 2.64 51.22 -26.78
N ASN A 341 2.44 51.89 -27.92
CA ASN A 341 2.62 51.32 -29.25
C ASN A 341 1.74 50.10 -29.56
N SER A 342 0.57 50.03 -28.90
CA SER A 342 -0.49 49.07 -29.21
C SER A 342 -1.84 49.75 -29.30
N THR A 343 -2.81 49.06 -29.89
CA THR A 343 -4.20 49.50 -30.01
C THR A 343 -5.14 48.42 -29.52
N ALA A 344 -6.23 48.83 -28.87
CA ALA A 344 -7.28 47.92 -28.46
C ALA A 344 -8.05 47.42 -29.69
N ASN A 345 -8.17 46.12 -29.83
CA ASN A 345 -9.02 45.47 -30.82
C ASN A 345 -9.91 44.47 -30.08
N GLU A 346 -11.18 44.81 -29.95
CA GLU A 346 -12.17 44.05 -29.18
C GLU A 346 -11.65 43.70 -27.78
N SER A 347 -11.35 42.43 -27.52
CA SER A 347 -10.90 41.89 -26.23
C SER A 347 -9.38 41.68 -26.14
N ALA A 348 -8.59 42.19 -27.09
CA ALA A 348 -7.13 42.04 -27.12
C ALA A 348 -6.39 43.36 -27.42
N CYS A 349 -5.14 43.45 -27.01
CA CYS A 349 -4.23 44.53 -27.36
C CYS A 349 -3.31 44.08 -28.51
N ILE A 350 -3.31 44.81 -29.63
CA ILE A 350 -2.52 44.48 -30.82
C ILE A 350 -1.42 45.52 -31.00
N CYS A 351 -0.17 45.08 -31.20
CA CYS A 351 0.94 46.01 -31.46
C CYS A 351 0.74 46.78 -32.78
N ASN A 352 1.04 48.07 -32.73
CA ASN A 352 0.97 48.95 -33.90
C ASN A 352 2.03 48.57 -34.94
N SER A 353 1.82 49.01 -36.18
CA SER A 353 2.75 48.72 -37.30
C SER A 353 4.18 49.14 -36.94
N GLY A 354 5.13 48.22 -37.11
CA GLY A 354 6.55 48.42 -36.75
C GLY A 354 6.93 47.92 -35.35
N PHE A 355 5.99 47.38 -34.57
CA PHE A 355 6.22 46.82 -33.24
C PHE A 355 5.82 45.34 -33.17
N ALA A 356 6.55 44.55 -32.39
CA ALA A 356 6.29 43.14 -32.13
C ALA A 356 6.00 42.91 -30.64
N ALA A 357 5.18 41.90 -30.35
CA ALA A 357 4.84 41.53 -28.98
C ALA A 357 6.06 40.94 -28.26
N SER A 358 6.30 41.39 -27.03
CA SER A 358 7.31 40.87 -26.11
C SER A 358 6.67 40.81 -24.72
N GLY A 359 6.05 39.68 -24.40
CA GLY A 359 5.22 39.53 -23.19
C GLY A 359 4.08 40.54 -23.21
N ASP A 360 4.05 41.42 -22.22
CA ASP A 360 2.99 42.42 -22.05
C ASP A 360 3.25 43.76 -22.76
N SER A 361 4.32 43.86 -23.56
CA SER A 361 4.72 45.11 -24.21
C SER A 361 4.92 44.95 -25.71
N CYS A 362 4.87 46.07 -26.42
CA CYS A 362 5.17 46.15 -27.84
C CYS A 362 6.53 46.82 -28.04
N VAL A 363 7.51 46.05 -28.53
CA VAL A 363 8.88 46.54 -28.76
C VAL A 363 9.09 46.80 -30.24
N ALA A 364 9.88 47.83 -30.59
CA ALA A 364 10.17 48.15 -31.97
C ALA A 364 10.80 46.93 -32.66
N SER A 365 10.20 46.51 -33.77
CA SER A 365 10.74 45.41 -34.57
C SER A 365 12.07 45.88 -35.13
N SER A 366 13.15 45.16 -34.85
CA SER A 366 14.51 45.50 -35.31
C SER A 366 14.70 45.44 -36.84
N SER A 367 13.62 45.32 -37.61
CA SER A 367 13.57 45.50 -39.05
C SER A 367 13.17 46.93 -39.45
N VAL A 368 13.73 47.95 -38.82
CA VAL A 368 13.80 49.30 -39.43
C VAL A 368 14.96 49.28 -40.42
N ASN A 369 14.78 48.58 -41.54
CA ASN A 369 15.55 48.91 -42.73
C ASN A 369 14.96 50.22 -43.26
N LEU A 370 15.63 51.34 -42.96
CA LEU A 370 15.56 52.52 -43.80
C LEU A 370 16.08 52.14 -45.19
N SER A 371 15.22 51.61 -46.04
CA SER A 371 15.45 51.55 -47.48
C SER A 371 14.25 52.15 -48.17
N THR A 372 14.46 53.34 -48.69
CA THR A 372 13.63 54.00 -49.68
C THR A 372 13.32 53.04 -50.84
N GLY A 373 12.03 52.91 -51.15
CA GLY A 373 11.51 52.54 -52.48
C GLY A 373 11.45 51.04 -52.82
N ALA A 374 10.23 50.47 -52.79
CA ALA A 374 9.58 49.86 -53.95
C ALA A 374 8.28 49.16 -53.52
N ILE A 375 7.20 49.48 -54.23
CA ILE A 375 5.88 48.88 -54.11
C ILE A 375 5.95 47.48 -54.73
N ALA A 376 5.62 46.43 -54.00
CA ALA A 376 5.36 45.11 -54.55
C ALA A 376 4.13 44.51 -53.87
N GLY A 377 3.03 44.41 -54.61
CA GLY A 377 1.74 43.91 -54.15
C GLY A 377 1.79 42.43 -53.80
N ILE A 378 1.18 42.08 -52.68
CA ILE A 378 0.93 40.69 -52.31
C ILE A 378 -0.47 40.33 -52.79
N SER A 379 -0.50 39.41 -53.76
CA SER A 379 -1.70 38.82 -54.33
C SER A 379 -2.34 37.84 -53.35
N VAL A 380 -3.66 37.89 -53.27
CA VAL A 380 -4.48 36.94 -52.52
C VAL A 380 -4.48 35.59 -53.24
N THR A 381 -3.97 34.53 -52.61
CA THR A 381 -4.21 33.15 -53.05
C THR A 381 -4.99 32.37 -52.02
N LYS A 382 -6.21 32.04 -52.45
CA LYS A 382 -7.23 31.17 -51.84
C LYS A 382 -6.72 29.71 -51.74
N PRO A 383 -6.98 28.97 -50.66
CA PRO A 383 -6.66 27.55 -50.62
C PRO A 383 -7.70 26.74 -51.42
N LEU A 384 -7.20 25.90 -52.34
CA LEU A 384 -8.00 24.91 -53.07
C LEU A 384 -7.83 23.55 -52.37
N SER A 385 -8.93 23.06 -51.80
CA SER A 385 -9.05 21.70 -51.30
C SER A 385 -8.80 20.69 -52.43
N THR A 386 -7.96 19.68 -52.17
CA THR A 386 -7.85 18.50 -53.05
C THR A 386 -8.36 17.29 -52.30
N LEU A 387 -9.50 16.79 -52.77
CA LEU A 387 -10.18 15.57 -52.33
C LEU A 387 -9.59 14.37 -53.09
N ARG A 388 -9.44 13.25 -52.38
CA ARG A 388 -9.02 11.94 -52.91
C ARG A 388 -9.95 11.43 -54.02
N CYS A 389 -9.39 10.86 -55.09
CA CYS A 389 -9.35 9.41 -55.38
C CYS A 389 -8.34 9.14 -56.49
#